data_AF-A0A838I661-F1
#
_entry.id   AF-A0A838I661-F1
#
_cell.length_a   1.000
_cell.length_b   1.000
_cell.length_c   1.000
_cell.angle_alpha   90.00
_cell.angle_beta   90.00
_cell.angle_gamma   90.00
#
_symmetry.space_group_name_H-M   'P 1'
#
loop_
_entity.id
_entity.type
_entity.pdbx_description
1 polymer ?
#
loop_
_entity_poly.entity_id
_entity_poly.type
_entity_poly.pdbx_seq_one_letter_code
_entity_poly.pdbx_strand_id
1 'polypeptide(L)'
;GAIAAAPMTNTVKEADAAGRVLRTLDRGVLWSVQTPQVFHADVLRRALDVDEAVLAEASDDASLVERAGGEVTVVPAPPENLKVTSALDLRVAETLLRARC
;
A
#
# COMPACT_ATOMS: atom_id res chain seq x y z
N GLY A 1 1.30 6.42 12.99
CA GLY A 1 2.34 5.63 12.30
C GLY A 1 2.63 6.27 10.96
N ALA A 2 3.55 5.71 10.19
CA ALA A 2 3.90 6.23 8.88
C ALA A 2 4.04 5.11 7.85
N ILE A 3 3.61 5.36 6.63
CA ILE A 3 3.76 4.44 5.49
C ILE A 3 4.56 5.10 4.38
N ALA A 4 5.48 4.35 3.79
CA ALA A 4 6.07 4.73 2.51
C ALA A 4 5.01 4.60 1.41
N ALA A 5 4.86 5.60 0.55
CA ALA A 5 3.94 5.51 -0.59
C ALA A 5 4.35 6.43 -1.75
N ALA A 6 3.91 6.11 -2.96
CA ALA A 6 4.08 6.96 -4.15
C ALA A 6 2.73 7.44 -4.68
N PRO A 7 2.61 8.66 -5.23
CA PRO A 7 1.35 9.13 -5.80
C PRO A 7 0.93 8.28 -7.00
N MET A 8 -0.37 8.02 -7.16
CA MET A 8 -0.86 7.26 -8.30
C MET A 8 -0.73 8.06 -9.60
N THR A 9 -0.05 7.49 -10.59
CA THR A 9 0.18 8.14 -11.88
C THR A 9 -0.96 7.89 -12.86
N ASN A 10 -1.51 6.67 -12.84
CA ASN A 10 -2.57 6.23 -13.74
C ASN A 10 -3.94 6.78 -13.33
N THR A 11 -4.82 6.99 -14.32
CA THR A 11 -6.24 7.25 -14.07
C THR A 11 -6.89 6.00 -13.46
N VAL A 12 -7.53 6.15 -12.30
CA VAL A 12 -8.18 5.04 -11.58
C VAL A 12 -9.69 5.10 -11.78
N LYS A 13 -10.28 3.96 -12.11
CA LYS A 13 -11.74 3.78 -12.24
C LYS A 13 -12.21 2.82 -11.17
N GLU A 14 -13.33 3.15 -10.55
CA GLU A 14 -14.12 2.19 -9.79
C GLU A 14 -15.11 1.54 -10.75
N ALA A 15 -15.18 0.21 -10.75
CA ALA A 15 -16.05 -0.56 -11.64
C ALA A 15 -16.82 -1.64 -10.87
N ASP A 16 -18.00 -1.99 -11.36
CA ASP A 16 -18.79 -3.10 -10.79
C ASP A 16 -18.26 -4.47 -11.23
N ALA A 17 -18.84 -5.55 -10.69
CA ALA A 17 -18.47 -6.93 -11.02
C ALA A 17 -18.68 -7.29 -12.51
N ALA A 18 -19.48 -6.52 -13.25
CA ALA A 18 -19.68 -6.69 -14.69
C ALA A 18 -18.71 -5.86 -15.54
N GLY A 19 -17.77 -5.14 -14.90
CA GLY A 19 -16.77 -4.31 -15.57
C GLY A 19 -17.29 -2.94 -16.02
N ARG A 20 -18.49 -2.53 -15.59
CA ARG A 20 -19.01 -1.19 -15.92
C ARG A 20 -18.39 -0.16 -15.01
N VAL A 21 -17.87 0.92 -15.59
CA VAL A 21 -17.30 2.05 -14.85
C VAL A 21 -18.40 2.75 -14.05
N LEU A 22 -18.23 2.79 -12.73
CA LEU A 22 -19.11 3.50 -11.80
C LEU A 22 -18.68 4.96 -11.66
N ARG A 23 -17.37 5.20 -11.47
CA ARG A 23 -16.79 6.54 -11.40
C ARG A 23 -15.29 6.56 -11.68
N THR A 24 -14.77 7.75 -11.91
CA THR A 24 -13.33 8.03 -11.94
C THR A 24 -12.94 8.58 -10.57
N LEU A 25 -11.92 8.01 -9.94
CA LEU A 25 -11.41 8.53 -8.68
C LEU A 25 -10.46 9.70 -8.94
N ASP A 26 -10.45 10.68 -8.03
CA ASP A 26 -9.48 11.77 -8.08
C ASP A 26 -8.10 11.25 -7.69
N ARG A 27 -7.25 10.98 -8.68
CA ARG A 27 -5.88 10.51 -8.47
C ARG A 27 -5.01 11.49 -7.67
N GLY A 28 -5.38 12.77 -7.57
CA GLY A 28 -4.61 13.78 -6.83
C GLY A 28 -4.49 13.49 -5.33
N VAL A 29 -5.38 12.67 -4.79
CA VAL A 29 -5.39 12.25 -3.39
C VAL A 29 -5.08 10.76 -3.21
N LEU A 30 -4.76 10.03 -4.28
CA LEU A 30 -4.52 8.58 -4.23
C LEU A 30 -3.04 8.24 -4.23
N TRP A 31 -2.66 7.31 -3.37
CA TRP A 31 -1.29 6.87 -3.17
C TRP A 31 -1.19 5.34 -3.23
N SER A 32 -0.15 4.85 -3.89
CA SER A 32 0.24 3.45 -3.88
C SER A 32 1.13 3.20 -2.67
N VAL A 33 0.57 2.53 -1.66
CA VAL A 33 1.28 2.16 -0.43
C VAL A 33 2.42 1.17 -0.74
N GLN A 34 3.54 1.33 -0.04
CA GLN A 34 4.73 0.51 -0.11
C GLN A 34 5.17 0.12 1.32
N THR A 35 6.23 -0.68 1.41
CA THR A 35 6.97 -0.93 2.65
C THR A 35 8.32 -0.21 2.59
N PRO A 36 8.92 0.19 3.73
CA PRO A 36 8.52 -0.10 5.10
C PRO A 36 7.28 0.70 5.56
N GLN A 37 6.58 0.11 6.53
CA GLN A 37 5.59 0.79 7.35
C GLN A 37 6.13 0.85 8.78
N VAL A 38 5.99 1.98 9.45
CA VAL A 38 6.62 2.25 10.74
C VAL A 38 5.59 2.68 11.77
N PHE A 39 5.55 1.93 12.88
CA PHE A 39 4.62 2.16 13.98
C PHE A 39 5.35 2.04 15.31
N HIS A 40 4.82 2.70 16.34
CA HIS A 40 5.22 2.37 17.71
C HIS A 40 4.85 0.91 18.00
N ALA A 41 5.78 0.17 18.59
CA ALA A 41 5.62 -1.26 18.79
C ALA A 41 4.35 -1.60 19.60
N ASP A 42 4.02 -0.82 20.63
CA ASP A 42 2.82 -1.06 21.45
C ASP A 42 1.51 -0.72 20.73
N VAL A 43 1.54 0.24 19.79
CA VAL A 43 0.40 0.52 18.92
C VAL A 43 0.18 -0.64 17.96
N LEU A 44 1.25 -1.11 17.30
CA LEU A 44 1.16 -2.20 16.35
C LEU A 44 0.74 -3.51 17.02
N ARG A 45 1.30 -3.84 18.19
CA ARG A 45 0.91 -5.03 18.96
C ARG A 45 -0.58 -5.04 19.30
N ARG A 46 -1.12 -3.89 19.74
CA ARG A 46 -2.57 -3.77 20.02
C ARG A 46 -3.41 -3.86 18.74
N ALA A 47 -2.95 -3.29 17.64
CA ALA A 47 -3.65 -3.38 16.37
C ALA A 47 -3.68 -4.81 15.80
N LEU A 48 -2.63 -5.60 16.07
CA LEU A 48 -2.52 -7.01 15.70
C LEU A 48 -3.28 -7.96 16.65
N ASP A 49 -3.69 -7.49 17.83
CA ASP A 49 -4.43 -8.28 18.83
C ASP A 49 -5.93 -8.32 18.48
N VAL A 50 -6.24 -9.01 17.38
CA VAL A 50 -7.58 -9.20 16.84
C VAL A 50 -7.78 -10.66 16.40
N ASP A 51 -9.03 -11.06 16.19
CA ASP A 51 -9.34 -12.42 15.75
C ASP A 51 -8.66 -12.77 14.40
N GLU A 52 -8.35 -14.05 14.21
CA GLU A 52 -7.63 -14.55 13.02
C GLU A 52 -8.33 -14.19 11.69
N ALA A 53 -9.66 -14.17 11.68
CA ALA A 53 -10.42 -13.75 10.51
C ALA A 53 -10.14 -12.28 10.13
N VAL A 54 -9.98 -11.40 11.12
CA VAL A 54 -9.67 -9.98 10.89
C VAL A 54 -8.23 -9.82 10.40
N LEU A 55 -7.29 -10.59 10.96
CA LEU A 55 -5.90 -10.62 10.49
C LEU A 55 -5.80 -11.10 9.03
N ALA A 56 -6.59 -12.11 8.65
CA ALA A 56 -6.58 -12.67 7.30
C ALA A 56 -7.14 -11.71 6.22
N GLU A 57 -8.04 -10.79 6.60
CA GLU A 57 -8.61 -9.79 5.70
C GLU A 57 -7.76 -8.50 5.59
N ALA A 58 -6.81 -8.29 6.50
CA ALA A 58 -5.97 -7.10 6.51
C ALA A 58 -5.04 -7.05 5.29
N SER A 59 -5.03 -5.93 4.58
CA SER A 59 -4.15 -5.72 3.41
C SER A 59 -2.71 -5.40 3.80
N ASP A 60 -2.54 -4.73 4.94
CA ASP A 60 -1.26 -4.30 5.52
C ASP A 60 -1.41 -3.94 7.01
N ASP A 61 -0.29 -3.66 7.68
CA ASP A 61 -0.27 -3.28 9.09
C ASP A 61 -0.98 -1.95 9.35
N ALA A 62 -0.90 -1.02 8.39
CA ALA A 62 -1.59 0.28 8.47
C ALA A 62 -3.12 0.11 8.59
N SER A 63 -3.72 -0.78 7.80
CA SER A 63 -5.17 -1.03 7.85
C SER A 63 -5.66 -1.48 9.23
N LEU A 64 -4.85 -2.28 9.94
CA LEU A 64 -5.15 -2.71 11.31
C LEU A 64 -5.01 -1.55 12.30
N VAL A 65 -3.99 -0.72 12.14
CA VAL A 65 -3.78 0.47 13.00
C VAL A 65 -4.91 1.49 12.79
N GLU A 66 -5.34 1.73 11.56
CA GLU A 66 -6.47 2.60 11.22
C GLU A 66 -7.78 2.07 11.84
N ARG A 67 -8.03 0.76 11.72
CA ARG A 67 -9.19 0.09 12.33
C ARG A 67 -9.20 0.23 13.86
N ALA A 68 -8.03 0.21 14.50
CA ALA A 68 -7.89 0.44 15.93
C ALA A 68 -8.02 1.93 16.34
N GLY A 69 -8.37 2.82 15.41
CA GLY A 69 -8.51 4.27 15.64
C GLY A 69 -7.19 5.03 15.64
N GLY A 70 -6.10 4.40 15.19
CA GLY A 70 -4.80 5.04 15.05
C GLY A 70 -4.69 5.89 13.78
N GLU A 71 -3.88 6.93 13.82
CA GLU A 71 -3.59 7.76 12.65
C GLU A 71 -2.36 7.27 11.90
N VAL A 72 -2.42 7.32 10.56
CA VAL A 72 -1.34 6.92 9.66
C VAL A 72 -1.00 8.07 8.72
N THR A 73 0.27 8.43 8.65
CA THR A 73 0.77 9.49 7.78
C THR A 73 1.49 8.91 6.56
N VAL A 74 1.21 9.46 5.39
CA VAL A 74 1.93 9.10 4.17
C VAL A 74 3.28 9.81 4.11
N VAL A 75 4.33 9.04 3.83
CA VAL A 75 5.67 9.54 3.56
C VAL A 75 6.00 9.21 2.10
N PRO A 76 6.29 10.22 1.25
CA PRO A 76 6.65 9.99 -0.14
C PRO A 76 7.87 9.07 -0.27
N ALA A 77 7.75 8.06 -1.13
CA ALA A 77 8.79 7.12 -1.46
C ALA A 77 8.93 6.97 -2.99
N PRO A 78 10.13 6.63 -3.50
CA PRO A 78 10.32 6.43 -4.92
C PRO A 78 9.42 5.32 -5.47
N PRO A 79 8.83 5.48 -6.67
CA PRO A 79 8.04 4.43 -7.31
C PRO A 79 8.88 3.18 -7.65
N GLU A 80 10.20 3.31 -7.69
CA GLU A 80 11.17 2.22 -7.90
C GLU A 80 11.21 1.21 -6.74
N ASN A 81 10.66 1.55 -5.57
CA ASN A 81 10.47 0.61 -4.47
C ASN A 81 9.23 -0.26 -4.71
N LEU A 82 9.24 -0.97 -5.85
CA LEU A 82 8.12 -1.78 -6.32
C LEU A 82 8.01 -3.09 -5.53
N LYS A 83 6.78 -3.53 -5.30
CA LYS A 83 6.50 -4.90 -4.85
C LYS A 83 6.63 -5.84 -6.04
N VAL A 84 7.51 -6.84 -5.94
CA VAL A 84 7.63 -7.89 -6.96
C VAL A 84 6.51 -8.90 -6.77
N THR A 85 5.52 -8.89 -7.66
CA THR A 85 4.36 -9.80 -7.63
C THR A 85 4.19 -10.61 -8.91
N SER A 86 4.87 -10.21 -9.98
CA SER A 86 4.83 -10.85 -11.30
C SER A 86 6.24 -11.06 -11.86
N ALA A 87 6.35 -11.92 -12.88
CA ALA A 87 7.58 -12.10 -13.62
C ALA A 87 8.04 -10.83 -14.36
N LEU A 88 7.11 -9.93 -14.70
CA LEU A 88 7.46 -8.64 -15.26
C LEU A 88 8.15 -7.76 -14.21
N ASP A 89 7.58 -7.67 -13.00
CA ASP A 89 8.14 -6.88 -11.90
C ASP A 89 9.56 -7.32 -11.58
N LEU A 90 9.84 -8.63 -11.63
CA LEU A 90 11.18 -9.16 -11.38
C LEU A 90 12.22 -8.65 -12.39
N ARG A 91 11.88 -8.63 -13.68
CA ARG A 91 12.76 -8.11 -14.72
C ARG A 91 12.99 -6.60 -14.58
N VAL A 92 11.95 -5.87 -14.18
CA VAL A 92 12.04 -4.43 -13.89
C VAL A 92 12.97 -4.19 -12.71
N ALA A 93 12.78 -4.92 -11.61
CA ALA A 93 13.61 -4.82 -10.41
C ALA A 93 15.09 -5.11 -10.72
N GLU A 94 15.39 -6.16 -11.50
CA GLU A 94 16.76 -6.46 -11.92
C GLU A 94 17.40 -5.31 -12.70
N THR A 95 16.66 -4.70 -13.63
CA THR A 95 17.13 -3.57 -14.43
C THR A 95 17.43 -2.35 -13.54
N LEU A 96 16.52 -2.04 -12.61
CA LEU A 96 16.68 -0.93 -11.66
C LEU A 96 17.91 -1.13 -10.76
N LEU A 97 18.14 -2.35 -10.27
CA LEU A 97 19.31 -2.67 -9.44
C LEU A 97 20.62 -2.54 -10.23
N ARG A 98 20.64 -3.01 -11.48
CA ARG A 98 21.84 -2.89 -12.35
C ARG A 98 22.17 -1.43 -12.67
N ALA A 99 21.17 -0.57 -12.86
CA ALA A 99 21.37 0.85 -13.17
C ALA A 99 21.87 1.69 -11.98
N ARG A 100 21.86 1.13 -10.76
CA ARG A 100 22.31 1.79 -9.52
C ARG A 100 23.77 1.46 -9.15
N CYS A 101 24.40 0.54 -9.89
CA CYS A 101 25.83 0.22 -9.80
C CYS A 101 26.60 1.00 -10.88
#